data_AF-A0A6N3J584-F1
#
_entry.id   AF-A0A6N3J584-F1
#
_cell.length_a   1.000
_cell.length_b   1.000
_cell.length_c   1.000
_cell.angle_alpha   90.00
_cell.angle_beta   90.00
_cell.angle_gamma   90.00
#
_symmetry.space_group_name_H-M   'P 1'
#
loop_
_entity.id
_entity.type
_entity.pdbx_description
1 polymer ?
#
loop_
_entity_poly.entity_id
_entity_poly.type
_entity_poly.pdbx_seq_one_letter_code
_entity_poly.pdbx_strand_id
1 'polypeptide(L)'
;MPALIIEEKCREMIVFGYQAIKQFPKHETHVLGAEIRLSMLNMQRLIITAMKRYHKKTTLTDLDVELAVLKRMIRLAKDLRYIDISRYQRWIVQIVEIGKMTGGWIKSINNKQANAL
;
A
#
# COMPACT_ATOMS: atom_id res chain seq x y z
N MET A 1 8.39 9.52 -14.86
CA MET A 1 7.49 10.34 -14.03
C MET A 1 6.52 9.56 -13.14
N PRO A 2 5.80 8.48 -13.56
CA PRO A 2 4.76 7.88 -12.70
C PRO A 2 5.30 7.21 -11.42
N ALA A 3 6.57 6.80 -11.42
CA ALA A 3 7.18 6.11 -10.28
C ALA A 3 7.49 7.02 -9.08
N LEU A 4 7.66 8.33 -9.30
CA LEU A 4 7.83 9.29 -8.19
C LEU A 4 6.49 9.60 -7.51
N ILE A 5 5.42 9.68 -8.30
CA ILE A 5 4.06 9.98 -7.82
C ILE A 5 3.54 8.87 -6.91
N ILE A 6 3.76 7.59 -7.28
CA ILE A 6 3.32 6.46 -6.44
C ILE A 6 4.04 6.42 -5.09
N GLU A 7 5.31 6.84 -5.02
CA GLU A 7 6.07 6.92 -3.77
C GLU A 7 5.51 8.03 -2.86
N GLU A 8 5.23 9.20 -3.44
CA GLU A 8 4.63 10.32 -2.72
C GLU A 8 3.25 9.95 -2.16
N LYS A 9 2.39 9.34 -2.97
CA LYS A 9 1.08 8.84 -2.53
C LYS A 9 1.18 7.78 -1.43
N CYS A 10 2.16 6.89 -1.53
CA CYS A 10 2.41 5.90 -0.48
C CYS A 10 2.84 6.58 0.82
N ARG A 11 3.71 7.60 0.76
CA ARG A 11 4.14 8.39 1.91
C ARG A 11 2.98 9.13 2.57
N GLU A 12 2.11 9.78 1.80
CA GLU A 12 0.89 10.43 2.30
C GLU A 12 -0.02 9.43 3.03
N MET A 13 -0.20 8.24 2.45
CA MET A 13 -0.98 7.15 3.04
C MET A 13 -0.35 6.64 4.34
N ILE A 14 0.98 6.51 4.40
CA ILE A 14 1.71 6.14 5.63
C ILE A 14 1.46 7.18 6.73
N VAL A 15 1.65 8.47 6.43
CA VAL A 15 1.45 9.55 7.42
C VAL A 15 0.02 9.51 7.97
N PHE A 16 -0.97 9.35 7.09
CA PHE A 16 -2.36 9.20 7.50
C PHE A 16 -2.59 7.93 8.35
N GLY A 17 -2.04 6.80 7.93
CA GLY A 17 -2.18 5.52 8.62
C GLY A 17 -1.65 5.56 10.06
N TYR A 18 -0.50 6.20 10.29
CA TYR A 18 0.03 6.41 11.65
C TYR A 18 -0.92 7.24 12.53
N GLN A 19 -1.63 8.22 11.96
CA GLN A 19 -2.63 9.00 12.72
C GLN A 19 -3.90 8.18 12.99
N ALA A 20 -4.32 7.33 12.04
CA ALA A 20 -5.49 6.47 12.21
C ALA A 20 -5.25 5.38 13.28
N ILE A 21 -4.04 4.81 13.35
CA ILE A 21 -3.68 3.78 14.33
C ILE A 21 -3.69 4.29 15.77
N LYS A 22 -3.54 5.60 16.01
CA LYS A 22 -3.64 6.18 17.36
C LYS A 22 -5.00 5.97 18.02
N GLN A 23 -6.05 5.69 17.24
CA GLN A 23 -7.39 5.42 17.75
C GLN A 23 -7.58 3.97 18.21
N PHE A 24 -6.60 3.10 17.97
CA PHE A 24 -6.71 1.70 18.33
C PHE A 24 -6.71 1.55 19.85
N PRO A 25 -7.43 0.56 20.39
CA PRO A 25 -7.31 0.18 21.79
C PRO A 25 -5.85 -0.14 22.14
N LYS A 26 -5.40 0.22 23.34
CA LYS A 26 -3.99 0.06 23.77
C LYS A 26 -3.44 -1.36 23.56
N HIS A 27 -4.27 -2.38 23.75
CA HIS A 27 -3.87 -3.79 23.59
C HIS A 27 -3.62 -4.17 22.12
N GLU A 28 -4.28 -3.52 21.16
CA GLU A 28 -4.15 -3.81 19.72
C GLU A 28 -3.10 -2.94 19.02
N THR A 29 -2.73 -1.81 19.62
CA THR A 29 -1.69 -0.92 19.06
C THR A 29 -0.38 -1.65 18.77
N HIS A 30 -0.01 -2.61 19.62
CA HIS A 30 1.20 -3.42 19.49
C HIS A 30 0.98 -4.76 18.77
N VAL A 31 -0.26 -5.06 18.36
CA VAL A 31 -0.63 -6.26 17.60
C VAL A 31 -1.02 -5.83 16.20
N LEU A 32 -2.32 -5.64 15.91
CA LEU A 32 -2.77 -5.25 14.57
C LEU A 32 -2.19 -3.89 14.13
N GLY A 33 -2.06 -2.94 15.07
CA GLY A 33 -1.46 -1.64 14.78
C GLY A 33 0.03 -1.73 14.42
N ALA A 34 0.77 -2.71 14.92
CA ALA A 34 2.16 -2.94 14.56
C ALA A 34 2.27 -3.61 13.18
N GLU A 35 1.43 -4.63 12.92
CA GLU A 35 1.36 -5.33 11.62
C GLU A 35 1.00 -4.36 10.47
N ILE A 36 0.02 -3.48 10.68
CA ILE A 36 -0.35 -2.47 9.69
C ILE A 36 0.82 -1.50 9.42
N ARG A 37 1.53 -1.05 10.46
CA ARG A 37 2.71 -0.18 10.29
C ARG A 37 3.81 -0.86 9.49
N LEU A 38 4.11 -2.12 9.82
CA LEU A 38 5.11 -2.91 9.10
C LEU A 38 4.73 -3.07 7.62
N SER A 39 3.47 -3.43 7.35
CA SER A 39 2.94 -3.59 5.99
C SER A 39 3.05 -2.30 5.17
N MET A 40 2.69 -1.14 5.75
CA MET A 40 2.85 0.14 5.06
C MET A 40 4.32 0.46 4.73
N LEU A 41 5.25 0.18 5.65
CA LEU A 41 6.68 0.38 5.41
C LEU A 41 7.24 -0.62 4.38
N ASN A 42 6.73 -1.84 4.36
CA ASN A 42 7.06 -2.84 3.35
C ASN A 42 6.61 -2.39 1.97
N MET A 43 5.41 -1.83 1.84
CA MET A 43 4.96 -1.24 0.57
C MET A 43 5.93 -0.15 0.07
N GLN A 44 6.35 0.77 0.95
CA GLN A 44 7.31 1.81 0.56
C GLN A 44 8.64 1.21 0.09
N ARG A 45 9.14 0.19 0.79
CA ARG A 45 10.35 -0.55 0.40
C ARG A 45 10.19 -1.21 -0.96
N LEU A 46 9.06 -1.85 -1.23
CA LEU A 46 8.77 -2.51 -2.52
C LEU A 46 8.72 -1.49 -3.67
N ILE A 47 8.08 -0.32 -3.45
CA ILE A 47 8.05 0.78 -4.43
C ILE A 47 9.48 1.24 -4.74
N ILE A 48 10.28 1.57 -3.74
CA ILE A 48 11.67 2.02 -3.93
C ILE A 48 12.50 0.95 -4.64
N THR A 49 12.30 -0.32 -4.29
CA THR A 49 12.98 -1.46 -4.91
C THR A 49 12.61 -1.57 -6.39
N ALA A 50 11.33 -1.48 -6.73
CA ALA A 50 10.86 -1.51 -8.12
C ALA A 50 11.36 -0.31 -8.94
N MET A 51 11.53 0.85 -8.33
CA MET A 51 12.13 2.03 -8.96
C MET A 51 13.59 1.78 -9.35
N LYS A 52 14.37 1.14 -8.47
CA LYS A 52 15.81 0.90 -8.68
C LYS A 52 16.12 -0.33 -9.54
N ARG A 53 15.22 -1.32 -9.58
CA ARG A 53 15.45 -2.56 -10.35
C ARG A 53 15.20 -2.39 -11.85
N TYR A 54 16.05 -3.07 -12.62
CA TYR A 54 15.87 -3.25 -14.07
C TYR A 54 14.70 -4.22 -14.36
N HIS A 55 14.75 -5.43 -13.81
CA HIS A 55 13.64 -6.38 -13.81
C HIS A 55 12.78 -6.21 -12.55
N LYS A 56 11.58 -5.67 -12.71
CA LYS A 56 10.72 -5.27 -11.59
C LYS A 56 9.36 -5.98 -11.53
N LYS A 57 9.11 -6.96 -12.40
CA LYS A 57 7.81 -7.68 -12.49
C LYS A 57 7.44 -8.33 -11.16
N THR A 58 8.33 -9.16 -10.62
CA THR A 58 8.11 -9.82 -9.31
C THR A 58 7.88 -8.81 -8.20
N THR A 59 8.72 -7.78 -8.10
CA THR A 59 8.59 -6.75 -7.05
C THR A 59 7.27 -5.97 -7.12
N LEU A 60 6.75 -5.72 -8.32
CA LEU A 60 5.44 -5.09 -8.47
C LEU A 60 4.28 -6.05 -8.17
N THR A 61 4.44 -7.34 -8.42
CA THR A 61 3.50 -8.37 -7.96
C THR A 61 3.50 -8.46 -6.44
N ASP A 62 4.68 -8.43 -5.80
CA ASP A 62 4.80 -8.41 -4.34
C ASP A 62 4.11 -7.16 -3.76
N LEU A 63 4.27 -6.00 -4.40
CA LEU A 63 3.57 -4.76 -4.01
C LEU A 63 2.05 -4.89 -4.12
N ASP A 64 1.55 -5.54 -5.18
CA ASP A 64 0.11 -5.78 -5.36
C ASP A 64 -0.46 -6.72 -4.29
N VAL A 65 0.29 -7.76 -3.91
CA VAL A 65 -0.06 -8.65 -2.80
C VAL A 65 -0.09 -7.87 -1.48
N GLU A 66 0.94 -7.07 -1.20
CA GLU A 66 1.03 -6.28 0.03
C GLU A 66 -0.12 -5.27 0.16
N LEU A 67 -0.52 -4.62 -0.95
CA LEU A 67 -1.71 -3.77 -1.00
C LEU A 67 -2.99 -4.51 -0.61
N ALA A 68 -3.16 -5.74 -1.09
CA ALA A 68 -4.31 -6.57 -0.75
C ALA A 68 -4.32 -6.98 0.73
N VAL A 69 -3.14 -7.31 1.27
CA VAL A 69 -2.94 -7.63 2.69
C VAL A 69 -3.28 -6.43 3.57
N LEU A 70 -2.71 -5.25 3.28
CA LEU A 70 -2.99 -4.01 4.01
C LEU A 70 -4.50 -3.68 3.99
N LYS A 71 -5.13 -3.81 2.82
CA LYS A 71 -6.58 -3.56 2.66
C LYS A 71 -7.42 -4.49 3.54
N ARG A 72 -7.04 -5.76 3.69
CA ARG A 72 -7.73 -6.73 4.55
C ARG A 72 -7.55 -6.39 6.02
N MET A 73 -6.34 -6.01 6.45
CA MET A 73 -6.09 -5.58 7.83
C MET A 73 -6.87 -4.32 8.22
N ILE A 74 -6.97 -3.33 7.33
CA ILE A 74 -7.75 -2.11 7.58
C ILE A 74 -9.25 -2.42 7.63
N ARG A 75 -9.74 -3.35 6.81
CA ARG A 75 -11.12 -3.85 6.91
C ARG A 75 -11.37 -4.53 8.26
N LEU A 76 -10.45 -5.38 8.70
CA LEU A 76 -10.54 -6.02 10.01
C LEU A 76 -10.57 -4.98 11.14
N ALA A 77 -9.70 -3.97 11.11
CA ALA A 77 -9.71 -2.89 12.09
C ALA A 77 -11.06 -2.14 12.13
N LYS A 78 -11.71 -1.95 10.97
CA LYS A 78 -13.07 -1.36 10.89
C LYS A 78 -14.13 -2.32 11.44
N ASP A 79 -14.07 -3.60 11.12
CA ASP A 79 -15.03 -4.62 11.59
C ASP A 79 -14.94 -4.78 13.12
N LEU A 80 -13.74 -4.67 13.70
CA LEU A 80 -13.48 -4.64 15.15
C LEU A 80 -13.75 -3.27 15.80
N ARG A 81 -14.19 -2.27 15.01
CA ARG A 81 -14.49 -0.90 15.45
C ARG A 81 -13.31 -0.14 16.07
N TYR A 82 -12.07 -0.45 15.67
CA TYR A 82 -10.87 0.27 16.11
C TYR A 82 -10.66 1.59 15.38
N ILE A 83 -11.31 1.75 14.22
CA ILE A 83 -11.34 2.98 13.44
C ILE A 83 -12.77 3.33 13.05
N ASP A 84 -13.05 4.63 12.95
CA ASP A 84 -14.33 5.12 12.44
C ASP A 84 -14.46 4.92 10.92
N ILE A 85 -15.71 4.95 10.45
CA ILE A 85 -16.06 4.70 9.06
C ILE A 85 -15.42 5.75 8.12
N SER A 86 -15.31 7.01 8.55
CA SER A 86 -14.76 8.09 7.73
C SER A 86 -13.26 7.88 7.48
N ARG A 87 -12.50 7.53 8.53
CA ARG A 87 -11.09 7.17 8.40
C ARG A 87 -10.88 5.93 7.56
N TYR A 88 -11.68 4.89 7.78
CA TYR A 88 -11.64 3.67 6.96
C TYR A 88 -11.84 4.02 5.47
N GLN A 89 -12.88 4.79 5.13
CA GLN A 89 -13.15 5.18 3.75
C GLN A 89 -11.98 5.94 3.14
N ARG A 90 -11.45 6.95 3.84
CA ARG A 90 -10.29 7.72 3.38
C ARG A 90 -9.08 6.83 3.13
N TRP A 91 -8.79 5.90 4.04
CA TRP A 91 -7.66 4.99 3.89
C TRP A 91 -7.81 4.06 2.68
N ILE A 92 -9.01 3.50 2.50
CA ILE A 92 -9.29 2.61 1.38
C ILE A 92 -9.18 3.35 0.04
N VAL A 93 -9.61 4.61 -0.04
CA VAL A 93 -9.45 5.43 -1.26
C VAL A 93 -7.97 5.56 -1.62
N GLN A 94 -7.10 5.87 -0.66
CA GLN A 94 -5.65 5.97 -0.90
C GLN A 94 -5.05 4.63 -1.36
N ILE A 95 -5.42 3.52 -0.73
CA ILE A 95 -4.95 2.18 -1.12
C ILE A 95 -5.39 1.82 -2.54
N VAL A 96 -6.65 2.12 -2.90
CA VAL A 96 -7.17 1.85 -4.25
C VAL A 96 -6.47 2.73 -5.29
N GLU A 97 -6.17 3.99 -4.99
CA GLU A 97 -5.39 4.87 -5.86
C GLU A 97 -4.00 4.29 -6.14
N ILE A 98 -3.28 3.87 -5.09
CA ILE A 98 -1.96 3.24 -5.21
C ILE A 98 -2.05 1.91 -5.99
N GLY A 99 -3.10 1.11 -5.79
CA GLY A 99 -3.34 -0.12 -6.55
C GLY A 99 -3.56 0.13 -8.05
N LYS A 100 -4.32 1.17 -8.42
CA LYS A 100 -4.48 1.58 -9.83
C LYS A 100 -3.15 1.98 -10.46
N MET A 101 -2.33 2.75 -9.74
CA MET A 101 -0.99 3.13 -10.19
C MET A 101 -0.08 1.91 -10.37
N THR A 102 -0.11 0.97 -9.42
CA THR A 102 0.65 -0.28 -9.48
C THR A 102 0.26 -1.14 -10.69
N GLY A 103 -1.04 -1.33 -10.92
CA GLY A 103 -1.55 -2.06 -12.09
C GLY A 103 -1.18 -1.38 -13.42
N GLY A 104 -1.23 -0.05 -13.48
CA GLY A 104 -0.75 0.71 -14.63
C GLY A 104 0.75 0.50 -14.89
N TRP A 105 1.56 0.43 -13.83
CA TRP A 105 2.99 0.18 -13.93
C TRP A 105 3.28 -1.24 -14.44
N ILE A 106 2.59 -2.26 -13.92
CA ILE A 106 2.69 -3.66 -14.40
C ILE A 106 2.35 -3.75 -15.90
N LYS A 107 1.23 -3.16 -16.33
CA LYS A 107 0.83 -3.11 -17.75
C LYS A 107 1.89 -2.46 -18.63
N SER A 108 2.48 -1.36 -18.18
CA SER A 108 3.52 -0.65 -18.94
C SER A 108 4.78 -1.48 -19.18
N ILE A 109 5.10 -2.39 -18.25
CA ILE A 109 6.26 -3.29 -18.36
C ILE A 109 5.95 -4.45 -19.29
N ASN A 110 4.77 -5.06 -19.14
CA ASN A 110 4.36 -6.17 -20.01
C ASN A 110 4.30 -5.72 -21.49
N ASN A 111 3.80 -4.52 -21.77
CA ASN A 111 3.75 -3.97 -23.13
C ASN A 111 5.15 -3.71 -23.70
N LYS A 112 6.11 -3.24 -22.88
CA LYS A 112 7.50 -3.07 -23.32
C LYS A 112 8.18 -4.39 -23.68
N GLN A 113 7.84 -5.47 -22.96
CA GLN A 113 8.37 -6.80 -23.24
C GLN A 113 7.76 -7.40 -24.51
N ALA A 114 6.47 -7.19 -24.76
CA ALA A 114 5.78 -7.65 -25.97
C ALA A 114 6.27 -6.93 -27.24
N ASN A 115 6.62 -5.64 -27.15
CA ASN A 115 7.14 -4.85 -28.27
C ASN A 115 8.64 -5.08 -28.54
N ALA A 116 9.34 -5.82 -27.67
CA ALA A 116 10.76 -6.17 -27.82
C ALA A 116 10.97 -7.58 -28.39
N LEU A 117 9.87 -8.29 -28.67
CA LEU A 117 9.78 -9.58 -29.34
C LEU A 117 9.22 -9.36 -30.75
#